data_AF-A0A841PZZ7-F1
#
_entry.id   AF-A0A841PZZ7-F1
#
_cell.length_a   1.000
_cell.length_b   1.000
_cell.length_c   1.000
_cell.angle_alpha   90.00
_cell.angle_beta   90.00
_cell.angle_gamma   90.00
#
_symmetry.space_group_name_H-M   'P 1'
#
loop_
_entity.id
_entity.type
_entity.pdbx_description
1 polymer ?
#
loop_
_entity_poly.entity_id
_entity_poly.type
_entity_poly.pdbx_seq_one_letter_code
_entity_poly.pdbx_strand_id
1 'polypeptide(L)'
;MKDIIAIKFHCCHKYYPCYQCHQECEEHSITVWKKEQFEERAILCGVCGYVHTIQEYIETSHCLHCQSAFNEGCKYHHHLYFETLPR
;
A
#
# COMPACT_ATOMS: atom_id res chain seq x y z
N MET A 1 -15.20 -2.93 -3.44
CA MET A 1 -14.37 -1.72 -3.27
C MET A 1 -13.22 -1.82 -4.25
N LYS A 2 -13.13 -0.94 -5.26
CA LYS A 2 -12.04 -0.97 -6.24
C LYS A 2 -11.10 0.19 -5.94
N ASP A 3 -10.08 -0.08 -5.12
CA ASP A 3 -8.92 0.80 -5.11
C ASP A 3 -8.15 0.57 -6.43
N ILE A 4 -7.51 1.61 -6.93
CA ILE A 4 -6.68 1.56 -8.12
C ILE A 4 -5.23 1.27 -7.77
N ILE A 5 -4.87 1.12 -6.49
CA ILE A 5 -3.50 0.85 -6.05
C ILE A 5 -3.23 -0.63 -5.83
N ALA A 6 -1.97 -1.03 -6.00
CA ALA A 6 -1.43 -2.29 -5.50
C ALA A 6 -0.29 -2.01 -4.52
N ILE A 7 -0.23 -2.78 -3.45
CA ILE A 7 0.71 -2.61 -2.34
C ILE A 7 1.78 -3.67 -2.44
N LYS A 8 3.05 -3.27 -2.37
CA LYS A 8 4.20 -4.16 -2.20
C LYS A 8 4.24 -4.61 -0.75
N PHE A 9 4.02 -5.90 -0.51
CA PHE A 9 4.00 -6.45 0.85
C PHE A 9 5.43 -6.59 1.38
N HIS A 10 5.69 -6.15 2.61
CA HIS A 10 7.03 -6.23 3.22
C HIS A 10 7.53 -7.68 3.34
N CYS A 11 6.64 -8.64 3.57
CA CYS A 11 7.02 -10.05 3.79
C CYS A 11 7.64 -10.73 2.55
N CYS A 12 7.22 -10.33 1.34
CA CYS A 12 7.60 -11.05 0.11
C CYS A 12 7.96 -10.14 -1.07
N HIS A 13 7.83 -8.82 -0.92
CA HIS A 13 8.10 -7.81 -1.94
C HIS A 13 7.28 -7.97 -3.24
N LYS A 14 6.14 -8.68 -3.18
CA LYS A 14 5.18 -8.81 -4.28
C LYS A 14 4.05 -7.80 -4.14
N TYR A 15 3.46 -7.41 -5.27
CA TYR A 15 2.34 -6.47 -5.31
C TYR A 15 1.00 -7.20 -5.29
N TYR A 16 0.11 -6.77 -4.39
CA TYR A 16 -1.27 -7.25 -4.32
C TYR A 16 -2.25 -6.08 -4.12
N PRO A 17 -3.49 -6.17 -4.63
CA PRO A 17 -4.47 -5.09 -4.48
C PRO A 17 -4.99 -4.95 -3.04
N CYS A 18 -4.95 -6.02 -2.24
CA CYS A 18 -5.31 -5.99 -0.82
C CYS A 18 -4.70 -7.18 -0.06
N TYR A 19 -4.80 -7.15 1.28
CA TYR A 19 -4.34 -8.23 2.16
C TYR A 19 -5.04 -9.58 1.91
N GLN A 20 -6.33 -9.57 1.53
CA GLN A 20 -7.07 -10.80 1.26
C GLN A 20 -6.52 -11.51 0.02
N CYS A 21 -6.27 -10.77 -1.05
CA CYS A 21 -5.65 -11.32 -2.25
C CYS A 21 -4.23 -11.85 -1.97
N HIS A 22 -3.48 -11.20 -1.08
CA HIS A 22 -2.19 -11.72 -0.63
C HIS A 22 -2.36 -13.05 0.12
N GLN A 23 -3.27 -13.12 1.11
CA GLN A 23 -3.52 -14.34 1.90
C GLN A 23 -4.06 -15.51 1.07
N GLU A 24 -4.80 -15.24 0.00
CA GLU A 24 -5.26 -16.27 -0.94
C GLU A 24 -4.13 -16.83 -1.81
N CYS A 25 -3.07 -16.06 -2.02
CA CYS A 25 -1.96 -16.40 -2.92
C CYS A 25 -0.67 -16.82 -2.19
N GLU A 26 -0.55 -16.59 -0.89
CA GLU A 26 0.67 -16.78 -0.12
C GLU A 26 0.39 -17.55 1.18
N GLU A 27 1.29 -18.47 1.52
CA GLU A 27 1.17 -19.32 2.72
C GLU A 27 1.82 -18.71 3.97
N HIS A 28 2.34 -17.49 3.88
CA HIS A 28 3.07 -16.82 4.96
C HIS A 28 2.29 -15.64 5.55
N SER A 29 2.53 -15.37 6.83
CA SER A 29 1.94 -14.22 7.52
C SER A 29 2.45 -12.89 6.98
N ILE A 30 1.57 -11.89 6.94
CA ILE A 30 1.91 -10.52 6.58
C ILE A 30 2.80 -9.91 7.67
N THR A 31 3.87 -9.25 7.24
CA THR A 31 4.67 -8.33 8.06
C THR A 31 4.47 -6.92 7.54
N VAL A 32 4.57 -5.91 8.41
CA VAL A 32 4.36 -4.51 8.04
C VAL A 32 5.67 -3.78 7.77
N TRP A 33 5.63 -2.76 6.92
CA TRP A 33 6.73 -1.80 6.76
C TRP A 33 6.88 -0.95 8.02
N LYS A 34 8.10 -0.84 8.54
CA LYS A 34 8.39 0.05 9.67
C LYS A 34 8.49 1.50 9.23
N LYS A 35 8.29 2.43 10.16
CA LYS A 35 8.36 3.87 9.88
C LYS A 35 9.67 4.31 9.25
N GLU A 36 10.79 3.72 9.65
CA GLU A 36 12.11 4.05 9.10
C GLU A 36 12.24 3.65 7.62
N GLN A 37 11.30 2.85 7.10
CA GLN A 37 11.25 2.35 5.73
C GLN A 37 10.19 3.04 4.87
N PHE A 38 9.55 4.12 5.35
CA PHE A 38 8.43 4.74 4.61
C PHE A 38 8.85 5.46 3.32
N GLU A 39 10.14 5.67 3.12
CA GLU A 39 10.71 6.13 1.84
C GLU A 39 10.74 5.03 0.76
N GLU A 40 10.45 3.77 1.11
CA GLU A 40 10.40 2.69 0.13
C GLU A 40 9.24 2.88 -0.85
N ARG A 41 9.54 2.67 -2.14
CA ARG A 41 8.55 2.66 -3.21
C ARG A 41 7.73 1.38 -3.19
N ALA A 42 6.61 1.43 -2.47
CA ALA A 42 5.76 0.27 -2.22
C ALA A 42 4.35 0.38 -2.81
N ILE A 43 3.92 1.54 -3.30
CA ILE A 43 2.52 1.75 -3.69
C ILE A 43 2.41 2.03 -5.18
N LEU A 44 1.96 1.04 -5.93
CA LEU A 44 1.81 1.10 -7.38
C LEU A 44 0.43 1.67 -7.75
N CYS A 45 0.40 2.73 -8.55
CA CYS A 45 -0.81 3.20 -9.21
C CYS A 45 -1.16 2.28 -10.39
N GLY A 46 -2.29 1.58 -10.32
CA GLY A 46 -2.80 0.71 -11.38
C GLY A 46 -3.34 1.44 -12.61
N VAL A 47 -3.45 2.78 -12.57
CA VAL A 47 -3.86 3.59 -13.73
C VAL A 47 -2.65 3.97 -14.61
N CYS A 48 -1.57 4.48 -13.99
CA CYS A 48 -0.43 5.02 -14.74
C CYS A 48 0.90 4.30 -14.48
N GLY A 49 0.94 3.34 -13.55
CA GLY A 49 2.14 2.60 -13.20
C GLY A 49 3.15 3.34 -12.31
N TYR A 50 2.88 4.58 -11.92
CA TYR A 50 3.76 5.30 -10.99
C TYR A 50 3.80 4.59 -9.63
N VAL A 51 5.00 4.43 -9.06
CA VAL A 51 5.20 3.81 -7.76
C VAL A 51 5.54 4.88 -6.73
N HIS A 52 4.59 5.16 -5.85
CA HIS A 52 4.74 6.08 -4.73
C HIS A 52 5.59 5.46 -3.62
N THR A 53 6.27 6.32 -2.87
CA THR A 53 6.74 5.94 -1.53
C THR A 53 5.55 5.74 -0.60
N ILE A 54 5.75 5.00 0.50
CA ILE A 54 4.71 4.81 1.51
C ILE A 54 4.34 6.17 2.12
N GLN A 55 5.33 7.04 2.36
CA GLN A 55 5.09 8.38 2.87
C GLN A 55 4.23 9.23 1.92
N GLU A 56 4.58 9.29 0.62
CA GLU A 56 3.79 10.01 -0.39
C GLU A 56 2.34 9.53 -0.43
N TYR A 57 2.12 8.21 -0.34
CA TYR A 57 0.78 7.63 -0.33
C TYR A 57 -0.02 7.99 0.92
N ILE A 58 0.62 8.05 2.10
CA ILE A 58 -0.05 8.42 3.35
C ILE A 58 -0.42 9.90 3.38
N GLU A 59 0.41 10.77 2.79
CA GLU A 59 0.25 12.22 2.80
C GLU A 59 -0.68 12.76 1.71
N THR A 60 -1.12 11.91 0.77
CA THR A 60 -1.91 12.32 -0.39
C THR A 60 -3.16 11.46 -0.57
N SER A 61 -4.12 11.95 -1.33
CA SER A 61 -5.38 11.25 -1.64
C SER A 61 -5.50 10.84 -3.12
N HIS A 62 -4.45 11.04 -3.91
CA HIS A 62 -4.43 10.84 -5.35
C HIS A 62 -3.02 10.53 -5.84
N CYS A 63 -2.92 9.93 -7.02
CA CYS A 63 -1.64 9.71 -7.66
C CYS A 63 -0.98 11.05 -8.04
N LEU A 64 0.19 11.34 -7.49
CA LEU A 64 1.03 12.50 -7.84
C LEU A 64 1.37 12.62 -9.33
N HIS A 65 1.26 11.53 -10.10
CA HIS A 65 1.57 11.53 -11.53
C HIS A 65 0.33 11.71 -12.41
N CYS A 66 -0.72 10.90 -12.25
CA CYS A 66 -1.92 10.96 -13.11
C CYS A 66 -3.16 11.59 -12.45
N GLN A 67 -3.05 12.02 -11.19
CA GLN A 67 -4.11 12.65 -10.40
C GLN A 67 -5.36 11.78 -10.17
N SER A 68 -5.32 10.49 -10.53
CA SER A 68 -6.41 9.58 -10.22
C SER A 68 -6.55 9.43 -8.70
N ALA A 69 -7.78 9.57 -8.21
CA ALA A 69 -8.07 9.49 -6.78
C ALA A 69 -7.79 8.08 -6.25
N PHE A 70 -7.18 8.02 -5.07
CA PHE A 70 -7.09 6.78 -4.30
C PHE A 70 -8.40 6.53 -3.57
N ASN A 71 -8.65 5.27 -3.24
CA ASN A 71 -9.80 4.94 -2.42
C ASN A 71 -9.52 5.26 -0.95
N GLU A 72 -10.15 6.30 -0.42
CA GLU A 72 -10.01 6.69 0.98
C GLU A 72 -10.37 5.58 1.98
N GLY A 73 -11.22 4.62 1.60
CA GLY A 73 -11.55 3.48 2.47
C GLY A 73 -10.34 2.60 2.82
N CYS A 74 -9.26 2.64 2.02
CA CYS A 74 -8.05 1.86 2.31
C CYS A 74 -7.28 2.37 3.53
N LYS A 75 -7.49 3.62 3.95
CA LYS A 75 -6.87 4.16 5.18
C LYS A 75 -7.20 3.38 6.43
N TYR A 76 -8.38 2.74 6.47
CA TYR A 76 -8.79 1.89 7.58
C TYR A 76 -7.96 0.59 7.70
N HIS A 77 -7.26 0.21 6.63
CA HIS A 77 -6.44 -1.00 6.57
C HIS A 77 -4.93 -0.72 6.66
N HIS A 78 -4.49 0.53 6.84
CA HIS A 78 -3.07 0.88 6.86
C HIS A 78 -2.27 0.06 7.89
N HIS A 79 -2.86 -0.23 9.05
CA HIS A 79 -2.23 -1.04 10.10
C HIS A 79 -1.89 -2.49 9.67
N LEU A 80 -2.48 -2.99 8.58
CA LEU A 80 -2.15 -4.30 8.01
C LEU A 80 -0.91 -4.26 7.10
N TYR A 81 -0.48 -3.07 6.66
CA TYR A 81 0.60 -2.87 5.70
C TYR A 81 1.78 -2.07 6.29
N PHE A 82 1.48 -1.13 7.18
CA PHE A 82 2.40 -0.13 7.70
C PHE A 82 2.31 -0.08 9.21
N GLU A 83 3.44 0.17 9.84
CA GLU A 83 3.51 0.46 11.26
C GLU A 83 2.74 1.74 11.59
N THR A 84 1.68 1.61 12.38
CA THR A 84 0.97 2.74 12.98
C THR A 84 1.47 2.95 14.41
N LEU A 85 1.57 4.21 14.87
CA LEU A 85 1.88 4.46 16.29
C LEU A 85 0.88 3.72 17.19
N PRO A 86 1.32 3.19 18.36
CA PRO A 86 0.36 2.87 19.40
C PRO A 86 -0.43 4.15 19.70
N ARG A 87 -1.77 4.00 19.74
CA ARG A 87 -2.68 5.06 20.19
C ARG A 87 -2.29 5.55 21.58
#